data_AF-Q6L7B2-F1
#
_entry.id   AF-Q6L7B2-F1
#
_cell.length_a   1.000
_cell.length_b   1.000
_cell.length_c   1.000
_cell.angle_alpha   90.00
_cell.angle_beta   90.00
_cell.angle_gamma   90.00
#
_symmetry.space_group_name_H-M   'P 1'
#
loop_
_entity.id
_entity.type
_entity.pdbx_description
1 polymer ?
#
loop_
_entity_poly.entity_id
_entity_poly.type
_entity_poly.pdbx_seq_one_letter_code
_entity_poly.pdbx_strand_id
1 'polypeptide(L)' 'MRALVSFALFCVLYISVQGKVSSPKIQVYSHYPGEYGKENTLICYVSNFHPPDISIELLKNGKVIADAQQTDLAFEKGW' A
#
# COMPACT_ATOMS: atom_id res chain seq x y z
N MET A 1 -38.85 16.50 16.10
CA MET A 1 -38.84 15.14 15.50
C MET A 1 -38.13 15.12 14.14
N ARG A 2 -38.57 15.89 13.13
CA ARG A 2 -37.92 15.92 11.79
C ARG A 2 -36.42 16.23 11.82
N ALA A 3 -35.99 17.27 12.56
CA ALA A 3 -34.58 17.64 12.67
C ALA A 3 -33.71 16.55 13.33
N LEU A 4 -34.24 15.84 14.33
CA LEU A 4 -33.54 14.73 14.99
C LEU A 4 -33.37 13.53 14.04
N VAL A 5 -34.41 13.23 13.25
CA VAL A 5 -34.36 12.19 12.22
C VAL A 5 -33.36 12.54 11.13
N SER A 6 -33.36 13.80 10.66
CA SER A 6 -32.38 14.27 9.66
C SER A 6 -30.95 14.19 10.19
N PHE A 7 -30.70 14.63 11.43
CA PHE A 7 -29.39 14.56 12.05
C PHE A 7 -28.91 13.11 12.19
N ALA A 8 -29.78 12.21 12.68
CA ALA A 8 -29.46 10.78 12.76
C ALA A 8 -29.12 10.18 11.38
N LEU A 9 -29.84 10.56 10.33
CA LEU A 9 -29.57 10.12 8.96
C LEU A 9 -28.20 10.60 8.47
N PHE A 10 -27.85 11.87 8.72
CA PHE A 10 -26.53 12.41 8.38
C PHE A 10 -25.40 11.72 9.14
N CYS A 11 -25.58 11.41 10.43
CA CYS A 11 -24.60 10.65 11.19
C CYS A 11 -24.38 9.24 10.61
N VAL A 12 -25.46 8.52 10.26
CA VAL A 12 -25.38 7.19 9.65
C VAL A 12 -24.68 7.25 8.29
N LEU A 13 -25.03 8.22 7.45
CA LEU A 13 -24.36 8.44 6.16
C LEU A 13 -22.87 8.74 6.34
N TYR A 14 -22.51 9.62 7.29
CA TYR A 14 -21.11 9.96 7.57
C TYR A 14 -20.29 8.76 8.03
N ILE A 15 -20.85 7.89 8.89
CA ILE A 15 -20.19 6.65 9.33
C ILE A 15 -20.01 5.67 8.16
N SER A 16 -20.98 5.59 7.24
CA SER A 16 -20.92 4.70 6.08
C SER A 16 -19.92 5.11 4.99
N VAL A 17 -19.50 6.38 4.97
CA VAL A 17 -18.55 6.93 3.99
C VAL A 17 -17.08 6.59 4.34
N GLN A 18 -16.79 6.21 5.58
CA GLN A 18 -15.43 5.89 5.99
C GLN A 18 -14.97 4.56 5.38
N GLY A 19 -13.98 4.61 4.47
CA GLY A 19 -13.34 3.44 3.92
C GLY A 19 -12.58 2.65 4.98
N LYS A 20 -12.61 1.32 4.90
CA LYS A 20 -11.91 0.46 5.86
C LYS A 20 -10.39 0.61 5.68
N VAL A 21 -9.72 1.11 6.72
CA VAL A 21 -8.25 1.11 6.77
C VAL A 21 -7.73 -0.32 6.71
N SER A 22 -6.80 -0.58 5.81
CA SER A 22 -6.20 -1.89 5.58
C SER A 22 -4.68 -1.73 5.51
N SER A 23 -3.97 -2.41 6.40
CA SER A 23 -2.50 -2.40 6.43
C SER A 23 -1.92 -3.08 5.19
N PRO A 24 -0.79 -2.59 4.65
CA PRO A 24 -0.15 -3.19 3.49
C PRO A 24 0.34 -4.61 3.78
N LYS A 25 0.13 -5.50 2.81
CA LYS A 25 0.82 -6.79 2.73
C LYS A 25 2.09 -6.59 1.90
N ILE A 26 3.23 -6.92 2.49
CA ILE A 26 4.55 -6.66 1.91
C ILE A 26 5.28 -7.99 1.66
N GLN A 27 5.91 -8.11 0.49
CA GLN A 27 6.79 -9.22 0.14
C GLN A 27 8.05 -8.65 -0.53
N VAL A 28 9.22 -9.12 -0.11
CA VAL A 28 10.50 -8.75 -0.73
C VAL A 28 11.14 -10.00 -1.29
N TYR A 29 11.47 -9.98 -2.57
CA TYR A 29 12.08 -11.11 -3.27
C TYR A 29 13.02 -10.63 -4.38
N SER A 30 13.90 -11.51 -4.85
CA SER A 30 14.80 -11.23 -5.95
C SER A 30 14.19 -11.68 -7.28
N HIS A 31 14.46 -10.95 -8.36
CA HIS A 31 14.01 -11.33 -9.70
C HIS A 31 14.67 -12.64 -10.15
N TYR A 32 15.97 -12.79 -9.91
CA TYR A 32 16.73 -14.02 -10.16
C TYR A 32 17.13 -14.70 -8.84
N PRO A 33 17.55 -15.98 -8.84
CA PRO A 33 18.17 -16.60 -7.66
C PRO A 33 19.37 -15.79 -7.13
N GLY A 34 19.57 -15.81 -5.81
CA GLY A 34 20.69 -15.12 -5.17
C GLY A 34 22.01 -15.84 -5.42
N GLU A 35 22.84 -15.28 -6.29
CA GLU A 35 24.18 -15.80 -6.61
C GLU A 35 25.26 -14.75 -6.34
N TYR A 36 26.34 -15.15 -5.66
CA TYR A 36 27.46 -14.25 -5.38
C TYR A 36 28.13 -13.79 -6.67
N GLY A 37 28.41 -12.48 -6.75
CA GLY A 37 29.09 -11.88 -7.91
C GLY A 37 28.21 -11.67 -9.13
N LYS A 38 26.91 -12.01 -9.09
CA LYS A 38 25.95 -11.71 -10.16
C LYS A 38 25.02 -10.57 -9.75
N GLU A 39 24.73 -9.70 -10.71
CA GLU A 39 23.74 -8.63 -10.54
C GLU A 39 22.33 -9.20 -10.41
N ASN A 40 21.48 -8.49 -9.67
CA ASN A 40 20.09 -8.88 -9.44
C ASN A 40 19.25 -7.65 -9.07
N THR A 41 17.94 -7.81 -9.14
CA THR A 41 16.96 -6.79 -8.77
C THR A 41 16.15 -7.29 -7.59
N LEU A 42 16.07 -6.48 -6.53
CA LEU A 42 15.15 -6.72 -5.42
C LEU A 42 13.80 -6.05 -5.72
N ILE A 43 12.73 -6.81 -5.55
CA ILE A 43 11.35 -6.38 -5.79
C ILE A 43 10.66 -6.28 -4.44
N CYS A 44 10.05 -5.12 -4.17
CA CYS A 44 9.17 -4.91 -3.02
C CYS A 44 7.71 -4.89 -3.52
N TYR A 45 7.00 -5.99 -3.32
CA TYR A 45 5.59 -6.07 -3.65
C TYR A 45 4.73 -5.64 -2.46
N VAL A 46 4.00 -4.54 -2.63
CA VAL A 46 3.05 -4.01 -1.64
C VAL A 46 1.63 -4.12 -2.18
N SER A 47 0.72 -4.75 -1.44
CA SER A 47 -0.65 -5.04 -1.88
C SER A 47 -1.67 -4.92 -0.74
N ASN A 48 -2.96 -4.87 -1.10
CA ASN A 48 -4.11 -4.90 -0.18
C ASN A 48 -4.13 -3.80 0.89
N PHE A 49 -3.66 -2.60 0.55
CA PHE A 49 -3.70 -1.44 1.45
C PHE A 49 -4.82 -0.46 1.08
N HIS A 50 -5.32 0.25 2.09
CA HIS A 50 -6.28 1.34 1.94
C HIS A 50 -6.13 2.32 3.12
N PRO A 51 -6.16 3.65 2.91
CA PRO A 51 -6.29 4.38 1.63
C PRO A 51 -5.06 4.20 0.71
N PRO A 52 -5.12 4.62 -0.57
CA PRO A 52 -4.02 4.43 -1.54
C PRO A 52 -2.82 5.39 -1.33
N ASP A 53 -2.75 6.09 -0.21
CA ASP A 53 -1.63 6.96 0.16
C ASP A 53 -0.59 6.15 0.94
N ILE A 54 0.62 5.99 0.39
CA ILE A 54 1.69 5.18 0.98
C ILE A 54 3.07 5.72 0.61
N SER A 55 4.02 5.58 1.54
CA SER A 55 5.45 5.79 1.32
C SER A 55 6.20 4.48 1.51
N ILE A 56 7.13 4.16 0.61
CA ILE A 56 7.89 2.91 0.60
C ILE A 56 9.38 3.25 0.49
N GLU A 57 10.17 2.80 1.46
CA GLU A 57 11.63 2.92 1.44
C GLU A 57 12.27 1.54 1.52
N LEU A 58 13.24 1.26 0.65
CA LEU A 58 14.09 0.08 0.74
C LEU A 58 15.40 0.43 1.43
N LEU A 59 15.74 -0.31 2.47
CA LEU A 59 16.95 -0.08 3.26
C LEU A 59 17.94 -1.22 3.07
N LYS A 60 19.21 -0.88 2.88
CA LYS A 60 20.36 -1.79 2.94
C LYS A 60 21.18 -1.43 4.18
N ASN A 61 21.25 -2.36 5.14
CA ASN A 61 21.98 -2.15 6.40
C ASN A 61 21.57 -0.87 7.15
N GLY A 62 20.28 -0.55 7.17
CA GLY A 62 19.74 0.65 7.83
C GLY A 62 19.86 1.95 7.03
N LYS A 63 20.42 1.92 5.82
CA LYS A 63 20.52 3.08 4.93
C LYS A 63 19.57 2.96 3.73
N VAL A 64 18.83 4.02 3.43
CA VAL A 64 17.93 4.09 2.27
C VAL A 64 18.71 3.87 0.96
N ILE A 65 18.15 3.05 0.08
CA ILE A 65 18.62 2.85 -1.30
C ILE A 65 18.09 4.01 -2.14
N ALA A 66 18.98 4.88 -2.61
CA ALA A 66 18.59 6.14 -3.26
C ALA A 66 17.86 5.96 -4.61
N ASP A 67 18.16 4.89 -5.34
CA ASP A 67 17.70 4.69 -6.72
C ASP A 67 16.63 3.60 -6.84
N ALA A 68 15.87 3.34 -5.77
CA ALA A 68 14.74 2.42 -5.82
C ALA A 68 13.65 2.99 -6.75
N GLN A 69 13.23 2.20 -7.74
CA GLN A 69 12.15 2.57 -8.64
C GLN A 69 10.81 2.09 -8.09
N GLN A 70 9.82 2.98 -8.05
CA GLN A 70 8.44 2.67 -7.70
C GLN A 70 7.58 2.72 -8.96
N THR A 71 6.76 1.69 -9.15
CA THR A 71 5.79 1.64 -10.24
C THR A 71 4.51 2.38 -9.86
N ASP A 72 3.69 2.70 -10.86
CA ASP A 72 2.35 3.21 -10.60
C ASP A 72 1.48 2.20 -9.84
N LEU A 73 0.45 2.71 -9.17
CA LEU A 73 -0.53 1.89 -8.47
C LEU A 73 -1.35 1.09 -9.48
N ALA A 74 -1.23 -0.23 -9.43
CA ALA A 74 -2.07 -1.14 -10.18
C ALA A 74 -3.30 -1.55 -9.35
N PHE A 75 -4.50 -1.34 -9.91
CA PHE A 75 -5.77 -1.77 -9.31
C PHE A 75 -6.29 -3.09 -9.90
N GLU A 76 -5.60 -3.63 -10.90
CA GLU A 76 -5.95 -4.90 -11.53
C GLU A 76 -5.37 -6.10 -10.76
N LYS A 77 -6.02 -7.26 -10.89
CA LYS A 77 -5.64 -8.50 -10.19
C LYS A 77 -4.39 -9.19 -10.77
N GLY A 78 -3.68 -8.56 -11.70
CA GLY A 78 -2.51 -9.12 -12.39
C GLY A 78 -1.39 -8.11 -12.50
N TRP A 79 -0.16 -8.61 -12.39
CA TRP A 79 1.07 -7.93 -12.74
C TRP A 79 1.52 -8.42 -14.10
#